data_AF-A0A9X2IDD2-F1
#
_entry.id   AF-A0A9X2IDD2-F1
#
_cell.length_a   1.000
_cell.length_b   1.000
_cell.length_c   1.000
_cell.angle_alpha   90.00
_cell.angle_beta   90.00
_cell.angle_gamma   90.00
#
_symmetry.space_group_name_H-M   'P 1'
#
loop_
_entity.id
_entity.type
_entity.pdbx_description
1 polymer ?
#
loop_
_entity_poly.entity_id
_entity_poly.type
_entity_poly.pdbx_seq_one_letter_code
_entity_poly.pdbx_strand_id
1 'polypeptide(L)'
;MDTFIGVRIDAKARDIFHVARLGSWPKREIIYMPPRPHKDPTIILMNYVHSDGIGDFQHLLDIAKELHPLALQSGIVIVPLIFCLANIRETVEKKINKLNINLKPFIFTVEKKHPELEQLNEQFSKFMDSQIELQNNLNNALTIFQISTATTTFQKNILLKHCFPNIPIVNISEHSGLRTFADFSFGGFGGDSDERDKPRKIKNINDRWMGLQRRAQRYGIKLRPPLAMSREEALLSFEDQNYLHILLGTDATSLVGKKEVADFIQKTQIIPAYLQRGTSIINFIWYCIKHEQYSDNDIVIHINNNNVFNLRPSKIVDAEDLSAGWSFSASKSRVSGGNEEILMPAFELMMLEKDVQKYNIGSIEINVNGAEPRTISFGHWSATKKIRILVGFYLEDEDYNKLYHASGPIIAVSGDNTIEQALSNNKLPFLQDDKYEFEEEMHALFHLALEYWPDMSSELKLSFTHYFLNKNMRLDNEEGIEQIVRTDWEKMHEVWPYIMGKLRQNNNIYNHLKTIFYEALLHASAEKGDVTLLNTIYSNAPEIDVTLPNKMGKTVLQIARMNNHIAYVQELSILFPRQLIGGEIPHVPNEESDAMGQTNSFFQPALSPSLLAVEEAKQSQIGI
;
A
#
# COMPACT_ATOMS: atom_id res chain seq x y z
N MET A 1 -22.67 68.01 11.89
CA MET A 1 -23.27 66.85 12.59
C MET A 1 -22.19 65.79 12.57
N ASP A 2 -21.28 65.96 13.53
CA ASP A 2 -20.00 65.29 13.60
C ASP A 2 -20.13 64.15 14.61
N THR A 3 -19.87 62.94 14.16
CA THR A 3 -19.94 61.74 15.00
C THR A 3 -18.54 61.33 15.41
N PHE A 4 -18.29 61.44 16.71
CA PHE A 4 -17.12 60.93 17.43
C PHE A 4 -17.01 59.40 17.30
N ILE A 5 -15.80 58.91 17.07
CA ILE A 5 -15.41 57.54 17.44
C ILE A 5 -14.09 57.64 18.22
N GLY A 6 -14.16 57.30 19.52
CA GLY A 6 -13.00 57.24 20.40
C GLY A 6 -12.19 55.96 20.15
N VAL A 7 -10.88 56.12 19.97
CA VAL A 7 -9.91 55.02 19.94
C VAL A 7 -9.24 54.94 21.31
N ARG A 8 -9.37 53.79 21.97
CA ARG A 8 -8.66 53.46 23.22
C ARG A 8 -7.31 52.86 22.83
N ILE A 9 -6.23 53.59 23.05
CA ILE A 9 -4.85 53.13 22.87
C ILE A 9 -4.38 52.59 24.22
N ASP A 10 -4.01 51.30 24.27
CA ASP A 10 -3.30 50.72 25.41
C ASP A 10 -1.78 50.76 25.14
N ALA A 11 -1.04 51.10 26.18
CA ALA A 11 0.33 51.57 26.14
C ALA A 11 1.32 50.44 26.43
N LYS A 12 2.26 50.18 25.50
CA LYS A 12 3.62 49.67 25.79
C LYS A 12 4.46 49.53 24.51
N ALA A 13 5.08 50.64 24.11
CA ALA A 13 6.31 50.68 23.34
C ALA A 13 6.85 52.12 23.39
N ARG A 14 7.51 52.46 24.49
CA ARG A 14 8.36 53.65 24.58
C ARG A 14 9.77 53.27 24.16
N ASP A 15 10.42 54.25 23.53
CA ASP A 15 11.87 54.40 23.33
C ASP A 15 12.43 54.01 21.95
N ILE A 16 12.27 54.95 21.01
CA ILE A 16 13.36 55.37 20.12
C ILE A 16 13.32 56.90 20.09
N PHE A 17 14.44 57.59 20.38
CA PHE A 17 14.84 58.78 19.62
C PHE A 17 16.31 59.13 19.91
N HIS A 18 17.16 59.00 18.89
CA HIS A 18 18.21 59.98 18.65
C HIS A 18 18.06 60.49 17.21
N VAL A 19 17.99 61.81 17.11
CA VAL A 19 17.77 62.61 15.90
C VAL A 19 19.09 62.86 15.21
N ALA A 20 19.15 62.65 13.88
CA ALA A 20 20.05 63.39 13.00
C ALA A 20 19.40 63.63 11.62
N ARG A 21 19.20 64.92 11.32
CA ARG A 21 19.01 65.58 10.01
C ARG A 21 20.24 65.31 9.12
N LEU A 22 20.28 65.38 7.78
CA LEU A 22 19.49 65.99 6.69
C LEU A 22 20.04 65.36 5.37
N GLY A 23 19.21 65.16 4.35
CA GLY A 23 19.68 64.79 3.01
C GLY A 23 18.55 64.31 2.10
N SER A 24 18.07 65.19 1.22
CA SER A 24 16.98 64.96 0.26
C SER A 24 17.34 63.89 -0.79
N TRP A 25 16.53 62.83 -0.86
CA TRP A 25 16.48 61.86 -1.97
C TRP A 25 15.02 61.67 -2.43
N PRO A 26 14.76 61.35 -3.71
CA PRO A 26 13.42 61.35 -4.27
C PRO A 26 12.54 60.28 -3.61
N LYS A 27 11.27 60.64 -3.36
CA LYS A 27 10.24 59.75 -2.80
C LYS A 27 10.16 58.46 -3.61
N ARG A 28 10.75 57.38 -3.09
CA ARG A 28 10.27 56.02 -3.37
C ARG A 28 9.03 55.83 -2.52
N GLU A 29 7.90 55.53 -3.15
CA GLU A 29 6.77 54.96 -2.44
C GLU A 29 7.25 53.68 -1.75
N ILE A 30 7.38 53.74 -0.43
CA ILE A 30 7.51 52.54 0.38
C ILE A 30 6.11 51.97 0.42
N ILE A 31 5.84 51.01 -0.48
CA ILE A 31 4.70 50.12 -0.36
C ILE A 31 4.88 49.39 0.97
N TYR A 32 4.05 49.74 1.95
CA TYR A 32 3.94 49.00 3.20
C TYR A 32 3.38 47.62 2.85
N MET A 33 4.27 46.65 2.66
CA MET A 33 3.87 45.25 2.68
C MET A 33 3.44 44.93 4.12
N PRO A 34 2.22 44.41 4.34
CA PRO A 34 1.82 43.95 5.65
C PRO A 34 2.82 42.89 6.16
N PRO A 35 3.01 42.76 7.48
CA PRO A 35 3.91 41.75 8.05
C PRO A 35 3.54 40.37 7.51
N ARG A 36 4.54 39.68 6.92
CA ARG A 36 4.36 38.36 6.30
C ARG A 36 3.82 37.37 7.34
N PRO A 37 2.70 36.67 7.07
CA PRO A 37 2.21 35.61 7.95
C PRO A 37 3.17 34.40 7.86
N HIS A 38 3.44 33.76 9.00
CA HIS A 38 4.28 32.56 9.27
C HIS A 38 5.21 32.05 8.16
N LYS A 39 6.53 32.13 8.40
CA LYS A 39 7.65 31.87 7.47
C LYS A 39 8.20 30.43 7.53
N ASP A 40 7.45 29.48 8.04
CA ASP A 40 8.04 28.17 8.30
C ASP A 40 8.22 27.39 6.98
N PRO A 41 9.39 26.78 6.74
CA PRO A 41 9.61 25.96 5.55
C PRO A 41 8.64 24.77 5.55
N THR A 42 8.17 24.39 4.36
CA THR A 42 7.17 23.32 4.23
C THR A 42 7.68 22.15 3.39
N ILE A 43 7.06 21.00 3.58
CA ILE A 43 7.05 19.91 2.60
C ILE A 43 5.62 19.60 2.20
N ILE A 44 5.40 19.28 0.94
CA ILE A 44 4.09 18.88 0.44
C ILE A 44 4.04 17.35 0.36
N LEU A 45 3.05 16.73 0.99
CA LEU A 45 2.73 15.31 0.80
C LEU A 45 1.50 15.21 -0.08
N MET A 46 1.66 14.65 -1.26
CA MET A 46 0.61 14.60 -2.27
C MET A 46 0.14 13.17 -2.51
N ASN A 47 -1.17 12.98 -2.59
CA ASN A 47 -1.78 11.69 -2.91
C ASN A 47 -3.13 11.88 -3.61
N TYR A 48 -3.50 10.93 -4.45
CA TYR A 48 -4.81 10.80 -5.04
C TYR A 48 -5.53 9.56 -4.49
N VAL A 49 -6.79 9.75 -4.09
CA VAL A 49 -7.63 8.69 -3.53
C VAL A 49 -8.60 8.21 -4.61
N HIS A 50 -8.44 6.95 -5.01
CA HIS A 50 -9.25 6.33 -6.05
C HIS A 50 -10.69 6.06 -5.58
N SER A 51 -11.58 5.78 -6.54
CA SER A 51 -13.02 5.61 -6.32
C SER A 51 -13.44 4.36 -5.51
N ASP A 52 -12.58 3.35 -5.39
CA ASP A 52 -12.87 2.04 -4.81
C ASP A 52 -12.11 1.76 -3.51
N GLY A 53 -11.26 2.67 -3.04
CA GLY A 53 -10.53 2.41 -1.81
C GLY A 53 -9.57 3.50 -1.33
N ILE A 54 -9.26 3.37 -0.05
CA ILE A 54 -8.42 4.25 0.76
C ILE A 54 -6.99 3.68 0.87
N GLY A 55 -6.66 2.62 0.12
CA GLY A 55 -5.36 1.92 0.21
C GLY A 55 -4.17 2.85 -0.07
N ASP A 56 -4.15 3.48 -1.24
CA ASP A 56 -3.12 4.46 -1.62
C ASP A 56 -3.06 5.62 -0.61
N PHE A 57 -4.21 6.00 -0.04
CA PHE A 57 -4.27 7.03 0.99
C PHE A 57 -3.63 6.56 2.30
N GLN A 58 -3.78 5.29 2.66
CA GLN A 58 -3.14 4.69 3.83
C GLN A 58 -1.61 4.70 3.70
N HIS A 59 -1.06 4.60 2.49
CA HIS A 59 0.37 4.84 2.27
C HIS A 59 0.79 6.26 2.65
N LEU A 60 0.02 7.29 2.25
CA LEU A 60 0.29 8.66 2.66
C LEU A 60 0.21 8.83 4.18
N LEU A 61 -0.83 8.28 4.82
CA LEU A 61 -1.02 8.41 6.26
C LEU A 61 0.14 7.78 7.05
N ASP A 62 0.57 6.58 6.64
CA ASP A 62 1.72 5.91 7.25
C ASP A 62 3.02 6.67 7.05
N ILE A 63 3.29 7.17 5.83
CA ILE A 63 4.51 7.94 5.55
C ILE A 63 4.48 9.29 6.30
N ALA A 64 3.33 9.97 6.36
CA ALA A 64 3.18 11.22 7.09
C ALA A 64 3.49 11.04 8.59
N LYS A 65 3.04 9.93 9.18
CA LYS A 65 3.32 9.59 10.59
C LYS A 65 4.82 9.41 10.85
N GLU A 66 5.55 8.77 9.93
CA GLU A 66 7.00 8.55 10.06
C GLU A 66 7.82 9.82 9.76
N LEU A 67 7.36 10.66 8.83
CA LEU A 67 8.06 11.90 8.48
C LEU A 67 7.82 13.04 9.49
N HIS A 68 6.68 13.05 10.19
CA HIS A 68 6.33 14.14 11.11
C HIS A 68 7.40 14.40 12.18
N PRO A 69 7.93 13.40 12.91
CA PRO A 69 8.97 13.67 13.91
C PRO A 69 10.23 14.30 13.30
N LEU A 70 10.62 13.88 12.08
CA LEU A 70 11.77 14.40 11.36
C LEU A 70 11.55 15.86 10.93
N ALA A 71 10.36 16.15 10.41
CA ALA A 71 9.96 17.50 10.02
C ALA A 71 9.94 18.44 11.23
N LEU A 72 9.36 18.00 12.35
CA LEU A 72 9.34 18.79 13.59
C LEU A 72 10.75 19.10 14.12
N GLN A 73 11.64 18.10 14.15
CA GLN A 73 13.05 18.27 14.53
C GLN A 73 13.80 19.24 13.62
N SER A 74 13.38 19.33 12.36
CA SER A 74 13.97 20.22 11.35
C SER A 74 13.29 21.59 11.26
N GLY A 75 12.25 21.86 12.07
CA GLY A 75 11.46 23.09 12.01
C GLY A 75 10.64 23.23 10.72
N ILE A 76 10.23 22.11 10.12
CA ILE A 76 9.51 22.03 8.85
C ILE A 76 8.06 21.62 9.08
N VAL A 77 7.14 22.27 8.38
CA VAL A 77 5.70 21.95 8.41
C VAL A 77 5.34 20.97 7.30
N ILE A 78 4.60 19.91 7.64
CA ILE A 78 4.05 18.96 6.67
C ILE A 78 2.68 19.46 6.20
N VAL A 79 2.49 19.58 4.88
CA VAL A 79 1.25 20.03 4.26
C VAL A 79 0.70 18.93 3.34
N PRO A 80 -0.35 18.20 3.75
CA PRO A 80 -1.02 17.24 2.87
C PRO A 80 -1.82 17.94 1.77
N LEU A 81 -1.65 17.53 0.52
CA LEU A 81 -2.44 17.92 -0.64
C LEU A 81 -3.10 16.68 -1.24
N ILE A 82 -4.41 16.55 -1.06
CA ILE A 82 -5.16 15.34 -1.38
C ILE A 82 -6.12 15.61 -2.54
N PHE A 83 -6.15 14.69 -3.51
CA PHE A 83 -7.08 14.69 -4.63
C PHE A 83 -8.07 13.55 -4.42
N CYS A 84 -9.37 13.81 -4.44
CA CYS A 84 -10.35 12.74 -4.22
C CYS A 84 -11.71 13.05 -4.88
N LEU A 85 -12.61 12.07 -4.90
CA LEU A 85 -14.00 12.35 -5.27
C LEU A 85 -14.73 13.08 -4.13
N ALA A 86 -15.72 13.90 -4.47
CA ALA A 86 -16.49 14.67 -3.49
C ALA A 86 -17.17 13.77 -2.44
N ASN A 87 -17.67 12.61 -2.86
CA ASN A 87 -18.35 11.66 -1.98
C ASN A 87 -17.43 10.93 -0.98
N ILE A 88 -16.10 11.01 -1.11
CA ILE A 88 -15.14 10.39 -0.18
C ILE A 88 -14.39 11.41 0.68
N ARG A 89 -14.70 12.70 0.54
CA ARG A 89 -14.04 13.80 1.27
C ARG A 89 -14.11 13.61 2.79
N GLU A 90 -15.30 13.32 3.31
CA GLU A 90 -15.51 13.17 4.76
C GLU A 90 -14.66 12.02 5.33
N THR A 91 -14.56 10.91 4.59
CA THR A 91 -13.73 9.77 4.97
C THR A 91 -12.24 10.13 5.01
N VAL A 92 -11.76 10.91 4.04
CA VAL A 92 -10.38 11.43 3.99
C VAL A 92 -10.10 12.32 5.22
N GLU A 93 -10.99 13.26 5.52
CA GLU A 93 -10.87 14.16 6.68
C GLU A 93 -10.88 13.38 8.00
N LYS A 94 -11.81 12.43 8.16
CA LYS A 94 -11.90 11.55 9.34
C LYS A 94 -10.59 10.80 9.58
N LYS A 95 -10.00 10.19 8.55
CA LYS A 95 -8.77 9.41 8.67
C LYS A 95 -7.52 10.26 8.96
N ILE A 96 -7.42 11.47 8.42
CA ILE A 96 -6.33 12.39 8.79
C ILE A 96 -6.44 12.79 10.25
N ASN A 97 -7.65 13.15 10.70
CA ASN A 97 -7.88 13.52 12.09
C ASN A 97 -7.55 12.37 13.07
N LYS A 98 -7.84 11.11 12.68
CA LYS A 98 -7.47 9.92 13.47
C LYS A 98 -5.96 9.75 13.69
N LEU A 99 -5.09 10.32 12.85
CA LEU A 99 -3.65 10.20 13.07
C LEU A 99 -3.15 10.93 14.33
N ASN A 100 -3.98 11.81 14.92
CA ASN A 100 -3.64 12.61 16.11
C ASN A 100 -2.32 13.39 15.96
N ILE A 101 -2.00 13.77 14.72
CA ILE A 101 -0.93 14.70 14.38
C ILE A 101 -1.58 15.93 13.76
N ASN A 102 -1.15 17.12 14.17
CA ASN A 102 -1.77 18.39 13.78
C ASN A 102 -1.43 18.73 12.31
N LEU A 103 -1.98 17.96 11.37
CA LEU A 103 -1.86 18.18 9.94
C LEU A 103 -3.06 18.98 9.45
N LYS A 104 -2.80 20.01 8.65
CA LYS A 104 -3.83 20.78 7.97
C LYS A 104 -3.88 20.40 6.48
N PRO A 105 -4.83 19.57 6.05
CA PRO A 105 -4.89 19.13 4.67
C PRO A 105 -5.56 20.16 3.75
N PHE A 106 -5.10 20.19 2.51
CA PHE A 106 -5.80 20.83 1.38
C PHE A 106 -6.38 19.73 0.51
N ILE A 107 -7.71 19.72 0.35
CA ILE A 107 -8.43 18.64 -0.34
C ILE A 107 -9.11 19.22 -1.59
N PHE A 108 -8.62 18.81 -2.75
CA PHE A 108 -9.25 19.05 -4.04
C PHE A 108 -10.23 17.90 -4.36
N THR A 109 -11.49 18.26 -4.58
CA THR A 109 -12.56 17.29 -4.83
C THR A 109 -13.13 17.42 -6.23
N VAL A 110 -13.47 16.30 -6.85
CA VAL A 110 -14.22 16.25 -8.12
C VAL A 110 -15.53 15.48 -7.93
N GLU A 111 -16.61 15.99 -8.53
CA GLU A 111 -17.96 15.41 -8.39
C GLU A 111 -18.12 14.09 -9.17
N LYS A 112 -17.48 13.98 -10.34
CA LYS A 112 -17.65 12.86 -11.26
C LYS A 112 -16.41 11.99 -11.30
N LYS A 113 -16.63 10.67 -11.36
CA LYS A 113 -15.56 9.68 -11.51
C LYS A 113 -14.78 9.81 -12.81
N HIS A 114 -15.34 10.45 -13.85
CA HIS A 114 -14.72 10.72 -15.16
C HIS A 114 -15.10 12.11 -15.68
N PRO A 115 -14.45 13.17 -15.18
CA PRO A 115 -14.64 14.52 -15.71
C PRO A 115 -13.94 14.67 -17.07
N GLU A 116 -14.41 15.58 -17.91
CA GLU A 116 -13.65 16.02 -19.08
C GLU A 116 -12.36 16.72 -18.63
N LEU A 117 -11.24 16.51 -19.31
CA LEU A 117 -9.92 17.02 -18.89
C LEU A 117 -9.89 18.55 -18.78
N GLU A 118 -10.54 19.26 -19.70
CA GLU A 118 -10.66 20.73 -19.65
C GLU A 118 -11.41 21.19 -18.40
N GLN A 119 -12.50 20.50 -18.06
CA GLN A 119 -13.30 20.78 -16.87
C GLN A 119 -12.49 20.50 -15.58
N LEU A 120 -11.74 19.41 -15.55
CA LEU A 120 -10.84 19.06 -14.44
C LEU A 120 -9.78 20.15 -14.24
N ASN A 121 -9.15 20.61 -15.33
CA ASN A 121 -8.13 21.65 -15.30
C ASN A 121 -8.69 23.00 -14.85
N GLU A 122 -9.89 23.37 -15.29
CA GLU A 122 -10.58 24.59 -14.84
C GLU A 122 -10.93 24.52 -13.34
N GLN A 123 -11.47 23.40 -12.88
CA GLN A 123 -11.78 23.19 -11.46
C GLN A 123 -10.52 23.26 -10.60
N PHE A 124 -9.44 22.64 -11.04
CA PHE A 124 -8.17 22.66 -10.32
C PHE A 124 -7.58 24.07 -10.26
N SER A 125 -7.66 24.84 -11.35
CA SER A 125 -7.20 26.24 -11.37
C SER A 125 -7.98 27.10 -10.39
N LYS A 126 -9.33 26.99 -10.39
CA LYS A 126 -10.19 27.70 -9.43
C LYS A 126 -9.88 27.32 -7.98
N PHE A 127 -9.65 26.04 -7.72
CA PHE A 127 -9.22 25.57 -6.40
C PHE A 127 -7.92 26.26 -6.00
N MET A 128 -6.89 26.19 -6.85
CA MET A 128 -5.59 26.80 -6.58
C MET A 128 -5.70 28.31 -6.34
N ASP A 129 -6.44 29.03 -7.18
CA ASP A 129 -6.66 30.48 -7.06
C ASP A 129 -7.36 30.86 -5.75
N SER A 130 -8.26 30.00 -5.25
CA SER A 130 -8.98 30.23 -3.99
C SER A 130 -8.17 29.95 -2.73
N GLN A 131 -7.08 29.16 -2.83
CA GLN A 131 -6.33 28.66 -1.68
C GLN A 131 -5.03 29.46 -1.44
N ILE A 132 -5.17 30.70 -0.97
CA ILE A 132 -4.01 31.59 -0.68
C ILE A 132 -3.01 30.93 0.29
N GLU A 133 -3.51 30.22 1.29
CA GLU A 133 -2.65 29.53 2.26
C GLU A 133 -1.85 28.39 1.62
N LEU A 134 -2.47 27.60 0.72
CA LEU A 134 -1.75 26.58 -0.04
C LEU A 134 -0.69 27.19 -0.94
N GLN A 135 -1.00 28.30 -1.62
CA GLN A 135 -0.03 29.02 -2.45
C GLN A 135 1.17 29.50 -1.61
N ASN A 136 0.94 30.03 -0.42
CA ASN A 136 2.00 30.42 0.51
C ASN A 136 2.83 29.22 0.97
N ASN A 137 2.17 28.11 1.28
CA ASN A 137 2.84 26.86 1.64
C ASN A 137 3.70 26.34 0.49
N LEU A 138 3.22 26.37 -0.75
CA LEU A 138 3.99 25.98 -1.94
C LEU A 138 5.19 26.91 -2.19
N ASN A 139 5.03 28.21 -1.97
CA ASN A 139 6.12 29.18 -2.09
C ASN A 139 7.24 28.94 -1.05
N ASN A 140 6.87 28.44 0.13
CA ASN A 140 7.83 28.06 1.18
C ASN A 140 8.29 26.60 1.08
N ALA A 141 7.83 25.85 0.08
CA ALA A 141 8.14 24.44 -0.04
C ALA A 141 9.62 24.19 -0.31
N LEU A 142 10.14 23.15 0.35
CA LEU A 142 11.47 22.61 0.12
C LEU A 142 11.40 21.43 -0.85
N THR A 143 10.35 20.62 -0.79
CA THR A 143 10.16 19.48 -1.68
C THR A 143 8.68 19.06 -1.74
N ILE A 144 8.32 18.32 -2.79
CA ILE A 144 7.03 17.66 -2.97
C ILE A 144 7.27 16.15 -2.96
N PHE A 145 6.65 15.43 -2.03
CA PHE A 145 6.57 13.97 -2.05
C PHE A 145 5.25 13.55 -2.70
N GLN A 146 5.30 12.82 -3.81
CA GLN A 146 4.14 12.19 -4.42
C GLN A 146 4.07 10.73 -3.97
N ILE A 147 3.02 10.37 -3.24
CA ILE A 147 2.84 9.02 -2.68
C ILE A 147 1.80 8.27 -3.49
N SER A 148 2.17 7.11 -4.03
CA SER A 148 1.36 6.21 -4.88
C SER A 148 0.86 6.79 -6.21
N THR A 149 0.79 8.12 -6.35
CA THR A 149 0.00 8.74 -7.41
C THR A 149 0.78 9.77 -8.23
N ALA A 150 0.50 9.83 -9.53
CA ALA A 150 0.98 10.87 -10.44
C ALA A 150 -0.14 11.89 -10.72
N THR A 151 0.17 13.19 -10.65
CA THR A 151 -0.74 14.24 -11.16
C THR A 151 -0.59 14.40 -12.65
N THR A 152 -1.59 15.01 -13.30
CA THR A 152 -1.48 15.41 -14.70
C THR A 152 -0.38 16.47 -14.90
N THR A 153 0.12 16.62 -16.13
CA THR A 153 1.12 17.65 -16.46
C THR A 153 0.58 19.05 -16.16
N PHE A 154 -0.70 19.29 -16.46
CA PHE A 154 -1.34 20.58 -16.16
C PHE A 154 -1.36 20.88 -14.66
N GLN A 155 -1.86 19.95 -13.85
CA GLN A 155 -1.93 20.10 -12.39
C GLN A 155 -0.54 20.34 -11.81
N LYS A 156 0.45 19.55 -12.23
CA LYS A 156 1.84 19.70 -11.77
C LYS A 156 2.42 21.06 -12.15
N ASN A 157 2.20 21.52 -13.38
CA ASN A 157 2.66 22.84 -13.82
C ASN A 157 2.02 23.98 -13.01
N ILE A 158 0.72 23.89 -12.70
CA ILE A 158 0.05 24.88 -11.85
C ILE A 158 0.68 24.91 -10.45
N LEU A 159 0.89 23.75 -9.81
CA LEU A 159 1.52 23.68 -8.49
C LEU A 159 2.93 24.28 -8.49
N LEU A 160 3.74 23.94 -9.50
CA LEU A 160 5.13 24.38 -9.59
C LEU A 160 5.29 25.87 -9.90
N LYS A 161 4.28 26.54 -10.48
CA LYS A 161 4.29 28.01 -10.63
C LYS A 161 4.39 28.74 -9.29
N HIS A 162 3.91 28.12 -8.22
CA HIS A 162 3.97 28.69 -6.87
C HIS A 162 5.22 28.25 -6.10
N CYS A 163 6.02 27.31 -6.61
CA CYS A 163 7.20 26.79 -5.94
C CYS A 163 8.47 27.54 -6.37
N PHE A 164 9.55 27.38 -5.59
CA PHE A 164 10.88 27.78 -6.05
C PHE A 164 11.30 26.94 -7.29
N PRO A 165 12.00 27.54 -8.28
CA PRO A 165 12.45 26.81 -9.47
C PRO A 165 13.25 25.54 -9.14
N ASN A 166 13.05 24.48 -9.92
CA ASN A 166 13.74 23.19 -9.75
C ASN A 166 13.54 22.51 -8.39
N ILE A 167 12.44 22.81 -7.68
CA ILE A 167 12.09 22.12 -6.44
C ILE A 167 12.16 20.59 -6.62
N PRO A 168 12.82 19.84 -5.70
CA PRO A 168 12.83 18.39 -5.77
C PRO A 168 11.43 17.80 -5.66
N ILE A 169 11.10 16.91 -6.59
CA ILE A 169 9.87 16.11 -6.58
C ILE A 169 10.27 14.65 -6.35
N VAL A 170 9.89 14.10 -5.21
CA VAL A 170 10.19 12.72 -4.83
C VAL A 170 8.94 11.87 -4.98
N ASN A 171 8.99 10.92 -5.89
CA ASN A 171 7.93 9.96 -6.10
C ASN A 171 8.20 8.71 -5.26
N ILE A 172 7.30 8.39 -4.32
CA ILE A 172 7.25 7.14 -3.59
C ILE A 172 6.11 6.29 -4.16
N SER A 173 6.44 5.41 -5.09
CA SER A 173 5.48 4.56 -5.81
C SER A 173 5.28 3.21 -5.13
N GLU A 174 4.20 2.53 -5.49
CA GLU A 174 3.83 1.22 -4.97
C GLU A 174 4.68 0.09 -5.55
N HIS A 175 4.29 -1.14 -5.23
CA HIS A 175 4.90 -2.36 -5.74
C HIS A 175 4.97 -2.31 -7.26
N SER A 176 6.04 -2.86 -7.83
CA SER A 176 6.31 -2.81 -9.27
C SER A 176 6.46 -1.41 -9.90
N GLY A 177 6.36 -0.32 -9.13
CA GLY A 177 6.45 1.05 -9.64
C GLY A 177 5.13 1.53 -10.24
N LEU A 178 4.04 0.80 -9.95
CA LEU A 178 2.68 1.19 -10.26
C LEU A 178 2.38 2.57 -9.69
N ARG A 179 1.67 3.36 -10.51
CA ARG A 179 1.17 4.67 -10.15
C ARG A 179 -0.25 4.81 -10.68
N THR A 180 -1.15 5.24 -9.82
CA THR A 180 -2.47 5.70 -10.23
C THR A 180 -2.36 7.17 -10.66
N PHE A 181 -3.06 7.56 -11.73
CA PHE A 181 -3.06 8.95 -12.22
C PHE A 181 -4.25 9.72 -11.65
N ALA A 182 -4.02 10.96 -11.20
CA ALA A 182 -5.04 11.89 -10.70
C ALA A 182 -5.82 12.58 -11.83
N ASP A 183 -6.04 11.89 -12.95
CA ASP A 183 -6.86 12.35 -14.08
C ASP A 183 -8.32 11.88 -13.97
N PHE A 184 -8.62 11.02 -12.98
CA PHE A 184 -9.95 10.46 -12.76
C PHE A 184 -10.51 9.80 -14.05
N SER A 185 -9.70 9.21 -14.94
CA SER A 185 -10.19 8.64 -16.21
C SER A 185 -10.02 7.11 -16.27
N PHE A 186 -11.00 6.39 -16.82
CA PHE A 186 -10.89 4.94 -17.04
C PHE A 186 -10.05 4.69 -18.29
N GLY A 187 -8.75 4.46 -18.14
CA GLY A 187 -7.86 4.12 -19.25
C GLY A 187 -6.47 4.72 -19.16
N GLY A 188 -5.82 4.62 -17.99
CA GLY A 188 -4.52 5.20 -17.62
C GLY A 188 -3.29 4.72 -18.42
N PHE A 189 -3.39 4.67 -19.74
CA PHE A 189 -2.28 4.65 -20.67
C PHE A 189 -2.47 5.78 -21.71
N GLY A 190 -2.03 7.00 -21.37
CA GLY A 190 -1.51 7.91 -22.39
C GLY A 190 -2.14 9.29 -22.59
N GLY A 191 -3.04 9.78 -21.73
CA GLY A 191 -3.62 11.12 -21.93
C GLY A 191 -2.69 12.29 -21.59
N ASP A 192 -2.18 12.34 -20.35
CA ASP A 192 -1.37 13.46 -19.84
C ASP A 192 -0.35 13.01 -18.78
N SER A 193 0.49 12.02 -19.13
CA SER A 193 1.56 11.57 -18.23
C SER A 193 2.73 12.55 -18.23
N ASP A 194 3.07 13.07 -17.07
CA ASP A 194 4.17 14.02 -16.92
C ASP A 194 5.54 13.32 -17.06
N GLU A 195 6.42 13.84 -17.93
CA GLU A 195 7.79 13.29 -18.11
C GLU A 195 8.61 13.26 -16.81
N ARG A 196 8.33 14.16 -15.85
CA ARG A 196 8.98 14.18 -14.53
C ARG A 196 8.64 12.95 -13.70
N ASP A 197 7.55 12.26 -14.00
CA ASP A 197 7.14 11.03 -13.33
C ASP A 197 7.75 9.77 -13.93
N LYS A 198 8.14 9.79 -15.20
CA LYS A 198 8.70 8.59 -15.85
C LYS A 198 9.98 8.13 -15.17
N PRO A 199 10.06 6.90 -14.65
CA PRO A 199 11.20 6.45 -13.88
C PRO A 199 12.46 6.35 -14.74
N ARG A 200 13.63 6.65 -14.16
CA ARG A 200 14.92 6.37 -14.81
C ARG A 200 15.49 5.04 -14.34
N LYS A 201 16.46 4.43 -15.04
CA LYS A 201 17.10 3.20 -14.53
C LYS A 201 18.16 3.45 -13.45
N ILE A 202 18.60 4.70 -13.33
CA ILE A 202 19.72 5.11 -12.46
C ILE A 202 19.18 5.48 -11.08
N LYS A 203 19.92 5.10 -10.03
CA LYS A 203 19.66 5.54 -8.65
C LYS A 203 19.72 7.07 -8.58
N ASN A 204 18.66 7.70 -8.12
CA ASN A 204 18.55 9.16 -8.04
C ASN A 204 17.74 9.55 -6.80
N ILE A 205 17.54 10.84 -6.48
CA ILE A 205 16.70 11.27 -5.34
C ILE A 205 15.18 11.25 -5.58
N ASN A 206 14.75 11.25 -6.84
CA ASN A 206 13.37 11.47 -7.25
C ASN A 206 12.54 10.19 -7.35
N ASP A 207 13.15 9.05 -7.68
CA ASP A 207 12.43 7.80 -7.92
C ASP A 207 12.64 6.82 -6.75
N ARG A 208 11.61 6.63 -5.93
CA ARG A 208 11.56 5.70 -4.78
C ARG A 208 10.39 4.75 -4.96
N TRP A 209 10.63 3.45 -4.89
CA TRP A 209 9.57 2.48 -5.08
C TRP A 209 9.52 1.49 -3.91
N MET A 210 8.31 1.13 -3.54
CA MET A 210 8.07 -0.03 -2.70
C MET A 210 8.33 -1.30 -3.51
N GLY A 211 8.91 -2.31 -2.86
CA GLY A 211 9.17 -3.63 -3.42
C GLY A 211 10.42 -4.31 -2.87
N LEU A 212 10.47 -5.61 -3.05
CA LEU A 212 11.45 -6.54 -2.48
C LEU A 212 12.58 -6.90 -3.45
N GLN A 213 12.42 -6.65 -4.76
CA GLN A 213 13.48 -6.99 -5.71
C GLN A 213 14.73 -6.13 -5.50
N ARG A 214 15.91 -6.71 -5.71
CA ARG A 214 17.21 -6.02 -5.65
C ARG A 214 17.40 -5.11 -6.88
N ARG A 215 16.75 -3.94 -6.90
CA ARG A 215 16.90 -2.90 -7.94
C ARG A 215 17.22 -1.55 -7.29
N ALA A 216 17.91 -0.68 -8.02
CA ALA A 216 18.43 0.60 -7.51
C ALA A 216 17.37 1.54 -6.90
N GLN A 217 16.11 1.42 -7.32
CA GLN A 217 15.00 2.29 -6.88
C GLN A 217 14.06 1.63 -5.88
N ARG A 218 14.31 0.38 -5.48
CA ARG A 218 13.46 -0.37 -4.55
C ARG A 218 13.97 -0.18 -3.13
N TYR A 219 13.07 0.18 -2.22
CA TYR A 219 13.39 0.51 -0.83
C TYR A 219 12.63 -0.39 0.16
N GLY A 220 12.24 -1.60 -0.24
CA GLY A 220 11.44 -2.49 0.61
C GLY A 220 9.96 -2.14 0.59
N ILE A 221 9.17 -2.83 1.41
CA ILE A 221 7.71 -2.67 1.50
C ILE A 221 7.32 -2.20 2.91
N LYS A 222 6.08 -1.81 3.15
CA LYS A 222 5.67 -1.38 4.50
C LYS A 222 5.42 -2.59 5.39
N LEU A 223 6.33 -2.83 6.33
CA LEU A 223 6.16 -3.91 7.30
C LEU A 223 6.12 -3.35 8.72
N ARG A 224 4.96 -3.49 9.37
CA ARG A 224 4.82 -3.22 10.80
C ARG A 224 5.12 -4.48 11.60
N PRO A 225 5.60 -4.37 12.85
CA PRO A 225 5.56 -5.51 13.76
C PRO A 225 4.09 -5.94 13.99
N PRO A 226 3.83 -7.23 14.27
CA PRO A 226 2.51 -7.69 14.69
C PRO A 226 2.08 -6.96 15.96
N LEU A 227 0.77 -6.97 16.26
CA LEU A 227 0.27 -6.30 17.46
C LEU A 227 0.91 -6.90 18.73
N ALA A 228 1.33 -6.03 19.65
CA ALA A 228 1.90 -6.41 20.94
C ALA A 228 0.83 -6.80 21.97
N MET A 229 -0.15 -7.61 21.55
CA MET A 229 -1.27 -8.11 22.36
C MET A 229 -1.61 -9.55 21.97
N SER A 230 -2.35 -10.26 22.81
CA SER A 230 -2.80 -11.63 22.48
C SER A 230 -3.88 -11.64 21.39
N ARG A 231 -4.18 -12.81 20.81
CA ARG A 231 -5.27 -12.95 19.82
C ARG A 231 -6.64 -12.62 20.46
N GLU A 232 -6.84 -13.02 21.71
CA GLU A 232 -8.04 -12.73 22.49
C GLU A 232 -8.19 -11.22 22.74
N GLU A 233 -7.11 -10.56 23.14
CA GLU A 233 -7.09 -9.11 23.38
C GLU A 233 -7.39 -8.34 22.10
N ALA A 234 -6.83 -8.77 20.96
CA ALA A 234 -7.11 -8.18 19.67
C ALA A 234 -8.61 -8.25 19.35
N LEU A 235 -9.25 -9.42 19.47
CA LEU A 235 -10.70 -9.58 19.21
C LEU A 235 -11.56 -8.76 20.17
N LEU A 236 -11.24 -8.76 21.47
CA LEU A 236 -12.00 -7.97 22.47
C LEU A 236 -11.88 -6.46 22.27
N SER A 237 -10.83 -6.00 21.58
CA SER A 237 -10.56 -4.58 21.33
C SER A 237 -11.14 -4.04 20.02
N PHE A 238 -11.96 -4.81 19.30
CA PHE A 238 -12.61 -4.34 18.07
C PHE A 238 -13.42 -3.06 18.33
N GLU A 239 -13.34 -2.08 17.44
CA GLU A 239 -14.22 -0.90 17.51
C GLU A 239 -15.64 -1.29 17.10
N ASP A 240 -15.78 -2.12 16.06
CA ASP A 240 -17.07 -2.66 15.62
C ASP A 240 -17.50 -3.87 16.47
N GLN A 241 -18.19 -3.57 17.57
CA GLN A 241 -18.75 -4.59 18.47
C GLN A 241 -19.83 -5.44 17.81
N ASN A 242 -20.60 -4.91 16.84
CA ASN A 242 -21.60 -5.70 16.13
C ASN A 242 -20.93 -6.77 15.27
N TYR A 243 -19.85 -6.40 14.57
CA TYR A 243 -19.05 -7.36 13.83
C TYR A 243 -18.43 -8.42 14.75
N LEU A 244 -17.92 -8.03 15.93
CA LEU A 244 -17.39 -8.99 16.91
C LEU A 244 -18.44 -10.04 17.31
N HIS A 245 -19.66 -9.61 17.61
CA HIS A 245 -20.75 -10.52 17.94
C HIS A 245 -21.06 -11.50 16.79
N ILE A 246 -21.13 -10.99 15.57
CA ILE A 246 -21.34 -11.80 14.37
C ILE A 246 -20.17 -12.76 14.17
N LEU A 247 -18.93 -12.32 14.34
CA LEU A 247 -17.73 -13.15 14.23
C LEU A 247 -17.81 -14.34 15.19
N LEU A 248 -18.14 -14.08 16.45
CA LEU A 248 -18.26 -15.11 17.50
C LEU A 248 -19.53 -15.96 17.38
N GLY A 249 -20.55 -15.49 16.63
CA GLY A 249 -21.85 -16.16 16.54
C GLY A 249 -22.68 -16.01 17.81
N THR A 250 -22.57 -14.85 18.45
CA THR A 250 -23.22 -14.52 19.74
C THR A 250 -24.29 -13.45 19.54
N ASP A 251 -25.22 -13.36 20.48
CA ASP A 251 -26.26 -12.33 20.46
C ASP A 251 -25.65 -10.95 20.73
N ALA A 252 -26.10 -9.92 20.01
CA ALA A 252 -25.56 -8.55 20.11
C ALA A 252 -25.73 -7.88 21.49
N THR A 253 -26.50 -8.48 22.40
CA THR A 253 -26.72 -8.00 23.78
C THR A 253 -25.91 -8.77 24.82
N SER A 254 -25.23 -9.85 24.42
CA SER A 254 -24.40 -10.65 25.30
C SER A 254 -23.11 -9.90 25.66
N LEU A 255 -22.56 -10.12 26.85
CA LEU A 255 -21.26 -9.57 27.19
C LEU A 255 -20.18 -10.56 26.76
N VAL A 256 -19.38 -10.19 25.76
CA VAL A 256 -18.30 -11.05 25.27
C VAL A 256 -17.16 -11.10 26.29
N GLY A 257 -16.95 -12.29 26.85
CA GLY A 257 -15.90 -12.52 27.85
C GLY A 257 -14.61 -13.07 27.25
N LYS A 258 -13.48 -12.85 27.93
CA LYS A 258 -12.17 -13.43 27.54
C LYS A 258 -12.21 -14.96 27.39
N LYS A 259 -12.98 -15.66 28.24
CA LYS A 259 -13.13 -17.12 28.18
C LYS A 259 -13.85 -17.55 26.88
N GLU A 260 -14.93 -16.86 26.53
CA GLU A 260 -15.70 -17.15 25.32
C GLU A 260 -14.85 -16.94 24.06
N VAL A 261 -14.08 -15.86 24.01
CA VAL A 261 -13.14 -15.58 22.91
C VAL A 261 -12.04 -16.64 22.83
N ALA A 262 -11.49 -17.08 23.97
CA ALA A 262 -10.49 -18.14 24.01
C ALA A 262 -11.06 -19.48 23.51
N ASP A 263 -12.25 -19.84 23.97
CA ASP A 263 -12.96 -21.06 23.55
C ASP A 263 -13.26 -21.03 22.04
N PHE A 264 -13.61 -19.86 21.50
CA PHE A 264 -13.81 -19.64 20.06
C PHE A 264 -12.50 -19.80 19.27
N ILE A 265 -11.43 -19.11 19.67
CA ILE A 265 -10.13 -19.17 18.98
C ILE A 265 -9.57 -20.60 18.97
N GLN A 266 -9.82 -21.40 20.01
CA GLN A 266 -9.36 -22.78 20.09
C GLN A 266 -10.10 -23.72 19.12
N LYS A 267 -11.39 -23.46 18.86
CA LYS A 267 -12.27 -24.33 18.06
C LYS A 267 -12.49 -23.82 16.64
N THR A 268 -12.09 -22.59 16.34
CA THR A 268 -12.43 -21.92 15.09
C THR A 268 -11.22 -21.31 14.42
N GLN A 269 -11.07 -21.65 13.15
CA GLN A 269 -10.09 -21.08 12.24
C GLN A 269 -10.68 -19.83 11.57
N ILE A 270 -10.10 -18.66 11.86
CA ILE A 270 -10.49 -17.39 11.24
C ILE A 270 -9.61 -17.17 9.99
N ILE A 271 -10.24 -16.94 8.85
CA ILE A 271 -9.59 -16.78 7.54
C ILE A 271 -10.05 -15.47 6.87
N PRO A 272 -9.25 -14.40 6.96
CA PRO A 272 -9.48 -13.16 6.22
C PRO A 272 -9.19 -13.33 4.72
N ALA A 273 -10.05 -12.77 3.89
CA ALA A 273 -9.91 -12.76 2.44
C ALA A 273 -10.31 -11.40 1.88
N TYR A 274 -9.34 -10.65 1.38
CA TYR A 274 -9.61 -9.41 0.67
C TYR A 274 -9.48 -9.67 -0.83
N LEU A 275 -10.62 -9.88 -1.49
CA LEU A 275 -10.73 -10.31 -2.89
C LEU A 275 -11.82 -9.50 -3.60
N GLN A 276 -11.53 -9.08 -4.82
CA GLN A 276 -12.40 -8.28 -5.68
C GLN A 276 -13.12 -9.12 -6.75
N ARG A 277 -12.52 -10.25 -7.17
CA ARG A 277 -13.05 -11.09 -8.25
C ARG A 277 -13.80 -12.30 -7.72
N GLY A 278 -14.95 -12.60 -8.33
CA GLY A 278 -15.80 -13.70 -7.90
C GLY A 278 -15.17 -15.07 -8.05
N THR A 279 -14.48 -15.32 -9.17
CA THR A 279 -13.74 -16.57 -9.43
C THR A 279 -12.70 -16.84 -8.35
N SER A 280 -11.88 -15.83 -8.02
CA SER A 280 -10.87 -15.94 -6.96
C SER A 280 -11.50 -16.24 -5.60
N ILE A 281 -12.61 -15.58 -5.26
CA ILE A 281 -13.33 -15.82 -4.01
C ILE A 281 -13.73 -17.30 -3.90
N ILE A 282 -14.33 -17.85 -4.95
CA ILE A 282 -14.81 -19.23 -4.95
C ILE A 282 -13.64 -20.22 -4.88
N ASN A 283 -12.60 -19.99 -5.69
CA ASN A 283 -11.41 -20.85 -5.70
C ASN A 283 -10.69 -20.82 -4.34
N PHE A 284 -10.67 -19.67 -3.67
CA PHE A 284 -10.09 -19.55 -2.33
C PHE A 284 -10.93 -20.28 -1.26
N ILE A 285 -12.25 -20.15 -1.28
CA ILE A 285 -13.13 -20.91 -0.36
C ILE A 285 -12.94 -22.41 -0.58
N TRP A 286 -12.86 -22.84 -1.84
CA TRP A 286 -12.61 -24.23 -2.19
C TRP A 286 -11.25 -24.73 -1.67
N TYR A 287 -10.20 -23.92 -1.82
CA TYR A 287 -8.89 -24.22 -1.23
C TYR A 287 -8.98 -24.36 0.29
N CYS A 288 -9.66 -23.44 0.99
CA CYS A 288 -9.81 -23.49 2.44
C CYS A 288 -10.52 -24.78 2.88
N ILE A 289 -11.58 -25.18 2.18
CA ILE A 289 -12.30 -26.44 2.44
C ILE A 289 -11.38 -27.65 2.28
N LYS A 290 -10.60 -27.70 1.19
CA LYS A 290 -9.66 -28.80 0.94
C LYS A 290 -8.53 -28.86 1.96
N HIS A 291 -7.94 -27.70 2.27
CA HIS A 291 -6.83 -27.60 3.22
C HIS A 291 -7.26 -28.05 4.61
N GLU A 292 -8.45 -27.63 5.04
CA GLU A 292 -8.98 -27.91 6.37
C GLU A 292 -9.81 -29.21 6.43
N GLN A 293 -9.74 -30.09 5.42
CA GLN A 293 -10.62 -31.27 5.33
C GLN A 293 -10.43 -32.27 6.49
N TYR A 294 -9.24 -32.32 7.09
CA TYR A 294 -8.90 -33.21 8.21
C TYR A 294 -8.90 -32.50 9.57
N SER A 295 -9.24 -31.21 9.59
CA SER A 295 -9.28 -30.38 10.80
C SER A 295 -10.69 -30.41 11.40
N ASP A 296 -10.79 -30.69 12.70
CA ASP A 296 -12.05 -30.66 13.44
C ASP A 296 -12.54 -29.24 13.76
N ASN A 297 -11.72 -28.22 13.48
CA ASN A 297 -12.07 -26.84 13.76
C ASN A 297 -13.14 -26.34 12.78
N ASP A 298 -14.08 -25.54 13.30
CA ASP A 298 -14.97 -24.73 12.49
C ASP A 298 -14.18 -23.68 11.70
N ILE A 299 -14.74 -23.20 10.60
CA ILE A 299 -14.09 -22.18 9.75
C ILE A 299 -14.96 -20.94 9.70
N VAL A 300 -14.36 -19.78 9.94
CA VAL A 300 -14.97 -18.49 9.64
C VAL A 300 -14.14 -17.77 8.58
N ILE A 301 -14.74 -17.55 7.42
CA ILE A 301 -14.12 -16.83 6.30
C ILE A 301 -14.71 -15.43 6.23
N HIS A 302 -13.90 -14.41 6.43
CA HIS A 302 -14.31 -13.02 6.23
C HIS A 302 -13.93 -12.56 4.82
N ILE A 303 -14.91 -12.10 4.04
CA ILE A 303 -14.72 -11.67 2.65
C ILE A 303 -15.23 -10.23 2.48
N ASN A 304 -14.37 -9.34 2.00
CA ASN A 304 -14.73 -7.93 1.82
C ASN A 304 -15.82 -7.70 0.74
N ASN A 305 -15.87 -8.54 -0.30
CA ASN A 305 -16.78 -8.37 -1.44
C ASN A 305 -17.95 -9.35 -1.39
N ASN A 306 -19.17 -8.85 -1.66
CA ASN A 306 -20.41 -9.62 -1.59
C ASN A 306 -20.97 -10.07 -2.97
N ASN A 307 -20.34 -9.73 -4.09
CA ASN A 307 -20.93 -9.90 -5.43
C ASN A 307 -21.34 -11.35 -5.75
N VAL A 308 -20.53 -12.33 -5.34
CA VAL A 308 -20.81 -13.77 -5.57
C VAL A 308 -21.97 -14.28 -4.73
N PHE A 309 -22.22 -13.61 -3.60
CA PHE A 309 -23.22 -14.02 -2.62
C PHE A 309 -24.59 -13.37 -2.87
N ASN A 310 -24.79 -12.74 -4.02
CA ASN A 310 -26.07 -12.13 -4.36
C ASN A 310 -27.17 -13.21 -4.48
N LEU A 311 -28.34 -12.91 -3.92
CA LEU A 311 -29.52 -13.79 -3.93
C LEU A 311 -30.19 -13.91 -5.30
N ARG A 312 -29.77 -13.11 -6.29
CA ARG A 312 -30.32 -13.19 -7.65
C ARG A 312 -30.09 -14.59 -8.20
N PRO A 313 -31.16 -15.35 -8.44
CA PRO A 313 -30.98 -16.72 -8.84
C PRO A 313 -30.42 -16.80 -10.25
N SER A 314 -29.47 -17.70 -10.44
CA SER A 314 -28.65 -17.76 -11.65
C SER A 314 -29.02 -18.91 -12.56
N LYS A 315 -29.50 -20.04 -12.01
CA LYS A 315 -29.91 -21.21 -12.79
C LYS A 315 -31.04 -21.98 -12.10
N ILE A 316 -31.75 -22.76 -12.92
CA ILE A 316 -32.74 -23.74 -12.50
C ILE A 316 -32.04 -25.10 -12.44
N VAL A 317 -32.29 -25.85 -11.36
CA VAL A 317 -31.84 -27.23 -11.16
C VAL A 317 -33.07 -28.10 -10.99
N ASP A 318 -33.10 -29.27 -11.62
CA ASP A 318 -34.18 -30.23 -11.42
C ASP A 318 -34.10 -30.82 -10.01
N ALA A 319 -35.22 -30.89 -9.29
CA ALA A 319 -35.22 -31.41 -7.91
C ALA A 319 -34.73 -32.86 -7.82
N GLU A 320 -34.85 -33.64 -8.90
CA GLU A 320 -34.34 -35.02 -8.99
C GLU A 320 -32.80 -35.09 -9.02
N ASP A 321 -32.12 -34.03 -9.47
CA ASP A 321 -30.66 -33.95 -9.55
C ASP A 321 -30.02 -33.62 -8.19
N LEU A 322 -30.80 -33.15 -7.22
CA LEU A 322 -30.34 -32.92 -5.86
C LEU A 322 -30.28 -34.25 -5.11
N SER A 323 -29.07 -34.73 -4.86
CA SER A 323 -28.85 -35.96 -4.08
C SER A 323 -29.52 -35.87 -2.70
N ALA A 324 -30.03 -37.00 -2.21
CA ALA A 324 -30.64 -37.09 -0.88
C ALA A 324 -29.66 -36.56 0.18
N GLY A 325 -29.95 -35.37 0.73
CA GLY A 325 -29.14 -34.77 1.80
C GLY A 325 -28.92 -33.26 1.70
N TRP A 326 -29.14 -32.61 0.56
CA TRP A 326 -28.99 -31.15 0.48
C TRP A 326 -30.21 -30.41 1.02
N SER A 327 -29.97 -29.34 1.77
CA SER A 327 -31.01 -28.37 2.15
C SER A 327 -30.48 -26.95 2.00
N PHE A 328 -31.27 -26.09 1.35
CA PHE A 328 -30.92 -24.69 1.08
C PHE A 328 -31.99 -23.77 1.64
N SER A 329 -31.63 -22.86 2.56
CA SER A 329 -32.60 -21.95 3.16
C SER A 329 -33.08 -20.84 2.20
N ALA A 330 -32.34 -20.59 1.11
CA ALA A 330 -32.57 -19.50 0.17
C ALA A 330 -33.13 -19.94 -1.20
N SER A 331 -33.30 -21.24 -1.44
CA SER A 331 -33.85 -21.75 -2.69
C SER A 331 -35.35 -21.51 -2.79
N LYS A 332 -35.86 -21.28 -4.01
CA LYS A 332 -37.30 -21.23 -4.28
C LYS A 332 -37.69 -22.37 -5.20
N SER A 333 -38.67 -23.18 -4.80
CA SER A 333 -39.26 -24.16 -5.70
C SER A 333 -40.31 -23.51 -6.59
N ARG A 334 -40.37 -23.98 -7.83
CA ARG A 334 -41.45 -23.67 -8.77
C ARG A 334 -41.83 -24.95 -9.47
N VAL A 335 -43.13 -25.18 -9.63
CA VAL A 335 -43.62 -26.29 -10.45
C VAL A 335 -43.79 -25.78 -11.87
N SER A 336 -43.11 -26.41 -12.83
CA SER A 336 -43.21 -26.12 -14.26
C SER A 336 -43.27 -27.45 -15.02
N GLY A 337 -44.29 -27.63 -15.88
CA GLY A 337 -44.38 -28.82 -16.73
C GLY A 337 -44.57 -30.18 -16.01
N GLY A 338 -44.86 -30.20 -14.70
CA GLY A 338 -44.99 -31.43 -13.91
C GLY A 338 -43.75 -31.81 -13.09
N ASN A 339 -42.63 -31.11 -13.31
CA ASN A 339 -41.40 -31.28 -12.53
C ASN A 339 -41.25 -30.12 -11.53
N GLU A 340 -40.66 -30.41 -10.37
CA GLU A 340 -40.25 -29.40 -9.40
C GLU A 340 -38.88 -28.85 -9.79
N GLU A 341 -38.86 -27.59 -10.20
CA GLU A 341 -37.67 -26.84 -10.55
C GLU A 341 -37.22 -26.02 -9.33
N ILE A 342 -35.94 -26.11 -8.97
CA ILE A 342 -35.37 -25.36 -7.85
C ILE A 342 -34.50 -24.24 -8.40
N LEU A 343 -34.87 -23.02 -8.03
CA LEU A 343 -34.18 -21.81 -8.43
C LEU A 343 -33.11 -21.46 -7.38
N MET A 344 -31.84 -21.54 -7.78
CA MET A 344 -30.68 -21.43 -6.86
C MET A 344 -29.81 -20.20 -7.16
N PRO A 345 -29.26 -19.54 -6.13
CA PRO A 345 -28.21 -18.54 -6.33
C PRO A 345 -26.87 -19.17 -6.75
N ALA A 346 -26.00 -18.34 -7.31
CA ALA A 346 -24.80 -18.80 -8.00
C ALA A 346 -23.81 -19.54 -7.09
N PHE A 347 -23.63 -19.05 -5.86
CA PHE A 347 -22.71 -19.66 -4.92
C PHE A 347 -23.14 -21.08 -4.52
N GLU A 348 -24.41 -21.26 -4.17
CA GLU A 348 -25.00 -22.54 -3.78
C GLU A 348 -24.87 -23.57 -4.91
N LEU A 349 -25.12 -23.17 -6.16
CA LEU A 349 -24.91 -24.02 -7.32
C LEU A 349 -23.46 -24.47 -7.46
N MET A 350 -22.49 -23.56 -7.25
CA MET A 350 -21.08 -23.91 -7.36
C MET A 350 -20.60 -24.83 -6.24
N MET A 351 -21.15 -24.70 -5.03
CA MET A 351 -20.87 -25.66 -3.94
C MET A 351 -21.39 -27.06 -4.28
N LEU A 352 -22.55 -27.15 -4.94
CA LEU A 352 -23.08 -28.40 -5.47
C LEU A 352 -22.16 -28.99 -6.54
N GLU A 353 -21.74 -28.19 -7.54
CA GLU A 353 -20.84 -28.64 -8.62
C GLU A 353 -19.46 -29.12 -8.10
N LYS A 354 -18.95 -28.55 -7.00
CA LYS A 354 -17.69 -28.98 -6.38
C LYS A 354 -17.85 -30.19 -5.43
N ASP A 355 -19.07 -30.69 -5.24
CA ASP A 355 -19.42 -31.83 -4.39
C ASP A 355 -18.87 -31.70 -2.96
N VAL A 356 -19.11 -30.55 -2.31
CA VAL A 356 -18.55 -30.26 -0.98
C VAL A 356 -19.02 -31.22 0.12
N GLN A 357 -20.14 -31.93 -0.09
CA GLN A 357 -20.68 -32.93 0.85
C GLN A 357 -19.74 -34.13 1.10
N LYS A 358 -18.75 -34.35 0.22
CA LYS A 358 -17.76 -35.42 0.41
C LYS A 358 -16.75 -35.15 1.53
N TYR A 359 -16.68 -33.90 1.99
CA TYR A 359 -15.84 -33.51 3.12
C TYR A 359 -16.65 -33.53 4.41
N ASN A 360 -15.97 -33.56 5.56
CA ASN A 360 -16.60 -33.58 6.88
C ASN A 360 -17.22 -32.21 7.24
N ILE A 361 -18.19 -31.72 6.45
CA ILE A 361 -18.86 -30.43 6.64
C ILE A 361 -20.35 -30.69 6.89
N GLY A 362 -20.87 -30.19 8.02
CA GLY A 362 -22.29 -30.27 8.37
C GLY A 362 -23.12 -29.13 7.80
N SER A 363 -22.56 -27.92 7.73
CA SER A 363 -23.24 -26.78 7.09
C SER A 363 -22.29 -25.65 6.63
N ILE A 364 -22.76 -24.86 5.67
CA ILE A 364 -22.19 -23.57 5.28
C ILE A 364 -23.23 -22.47 5.56
N GLU A 365 -22.88 -21.51 6.41
CA GLU A 365 -23.66 -20.31 6.68
C GLU A 365 -23.08 -19.09 5.97
N ILE A 366 -23.93 -18.26 5.38
CA ILE A 366 -23.53 -17.04 4.68
C ILE A 366 -24.26 -15.86 5.32
N ASN A 367 -23.50 -15.02 6.00
CA ASN A 367 -24.00 -13.78 6.60
C ASN A 367 -23.53 -12.58 5.76
N VAL A 368 -24.49 -11.84 5.21
CA VAL A 368 -24.23 -10.64 4.39
C VAL A 368 -24.53 -9.42 5.24
N ASN A 369 -23.48 -8.75 5.72
CA ASN A 369 -23.55 -7.49 6.45
C ASN A 369 -24.54 -7.50 7.63
N GLY A 370 -24.53 -8.57 8.41
CA GLY A 370 -25.35 -8.73 9.63
C GLY A 370 -26.81 -9.16 9.37
N ALA A 371 -27.19 -9.43 8.12
CA ALA A 371 -28.49 -10.01 7.81
C ALA A 371 -28.62 -11.45 8.36
N GLU A 372 -29.86 -11.93 8.42
CA GLU A 372 -30.18 -13.33 8.76
C GLU A 372 -29.34 -14.30 7.91
N PRO A 373 -28.57 -15.22 8.56
CA PRO A 373 -27.71 -16.14 7.83
C PRO A 373 -28.50 -17.06 6.88
N ARG A 374 -27.99 -17.19 5.66
CA ARG A 374 -28.45 -18.25 4.74
C ARG A 374 -27.66 -19.51 5.02
N THR A 375 -28.31 -20.66 4.98
CA THR A 375 -27.69 -21.93 5.33
C THR A 375 -27.81 -22.93 4.19
N ILE A 376 -26.69 -23.58 3.90
CA ILE A 376 -26.59 -24.80 3.11
C ILE A 376 -26.29 -25.92 4.11
N SER A 377 -27.18 -26.90 4.23
CA SER A 377 -26.99 -28.04 5.13
C SER A 377 -26.78 -29.32 4.33
N PHE A 378 -25.93 -30.19 4.87
CA PHE A 378 -25.60 -31.49 4.26
C PHE A 378 -26.13 -32.62 5.13
N GLY A 379 -26.82 -33.57 4.52
CA GLY A 379 -27.62 -34.59 5.20
C GLY A 379 -26.83 -35.77 5.73
N HIS A 380 -25.53 -35.61 6.00
CA HIS A 380 -24.70 -36.66 6.59
C HIS A 380 -24.73 -36.53 8.13
N TRP A 381 -25.30 -37.52 8.82
CA TRP A 381 -25.67 -37.39 10.25
C TRP A 381 -24.47 -37.38 11.20
N SER A 382 -23.26 -37.58 10.67
CA SER A 382 -22.00 -37.59 11.41
C SER A 382 -21.12 -36.35 11.21
N ALA A 383 -21.44 -35.47 10.26
CA ALA A 383 -20.61 -34.31 9.96
C ALA A 383 -20.94 -33.14 10.89
N THR A 384 -19.94 -32.65 11.63
CA THR A 384 -20.13 -31.63 12.67
C THR A 384 -19.53 -30.27 12.35
N LYS A 385 -18.60 -30.20 11.39
CA LYS A 385 -17.87 -28.97 11.09
C LYS A 385 -18.78 -27.94 10.44
N LYS A 386 -18.70 -26.71 10.92
CA LYS A 386 -19.45 -25.58 10.41
C LYS A 386 -18.53 -24.61 9.68
N ILE A 387 -18.95 -24.16 8.51
CA ILE A 387 -18.29 -23.07 7.77
C ILE A 387 -19.19 -21.85 7.81
N ARG A 388 -18.65 -20.70 8.21
CA ARG A 388 -19.37 -19.42 8.23
C ARG A 388 -18.65 -18.45 7.33
N ILE A 389 -19.37 -17.83 6.41
CA ILE A 389 -18.85 -16.86 5.47
C ILE A 389 -19.47 -15.50 5.80
N LEU A 390 -18.63 -14.57 6.24
CA LEU A 390 -19.02 -13.22 6.66
C LEU A 390 -18.65 -12.23 5.56
N VAL A 391 -19.64 -11.61 4.91
CA VAL A 391 -19.38 -10.78 3.72
C VAL A 391 -20.01 -9.42 3.79
N GLY A 392 -19.36 -8.43 3.16
CA GLY A 392 -19.88 -7.06 3.07
C GLY A 392 -19.77 -6.24 4.36
N PHE A 393 -18.91 -6.68 5.29
CA PHE A 393 -18.55 -5.91 6.48
C PHE A 393 -17.38 -4.98 6.14
N TYR A 394 -17.59 -3.67 6.25
CA TYR A 394 -16.57 -2.66 5.96
C TYR A 394 -15.85 -2.25 7.24
N LEU A 395 -14.86 -3.05 7.65
CA LEU A 395 -14.06 -2.75 8.85
C LEU A 395 -13.14 -1.54 8.62
N GLU A 396 -12.83 -0.85 9.70
CA GLU A 396 -11.75 0.16 9.71
C GLU A 396 -10.38 -0.54 9.71
N ASP A 397 -9.32 0.15 9.27
CA ASP A 397 -7.99 -0.46 9.08
C ASP A 397 -7.42 -1.08 10.37
N GLU A 398 -7.73 -0.51 11.53
CA GLU A 398 -7.32 -1.04 12.84
C GLU A 398 -8.01 -2.37 13.16
N ASP A 399 -9.31 -2.49 12.88
CA ASP A 399 -10.07 -3.72 13.08
C ASP A 399 -9.68 -4.79 12.05
N TYR A 400 -9.37 -4.40 10.81
CA TYR A 400 -8.73 -5.30 9.86
C TYR A 400 -7.38 -5.83 10.39
N ASN A 401 -6.53 -4.97 10.94
CA ASN A 401 -5.26 -5.41 11.50
C ASN A 401 -5.44 -6.36 12.70
N LYS A 402 -6.43 -6.10 13.57
CA LYS A 402 -6.80 -7.01 14.66
C LYS A 402 -7.32 -8.36 14.12
N LEU A 403 -8.11 -8.35 13.04
CA LEU A 403 -8.61 -9.56 12.39
C LEU A 403 -7.45 -10.41 11.82
N TYR A 404 -6.49 -9.77 11.13
CA TYR A 404 -5.30 -10.44 10.60
C TYR A 404 -4.39 -10.96 11.73
N HIS A 405 -4.26 -10.22 12.83
CA HIS A 405 -3.50 -10.66 14.00
C HIS A 405 -4.13 -11.90 14.65
N ALA A 406 -5.46 -11.88 14.82
CA ALA A 406 -6.23 -12.97 15.40
C ALA A 406 -6.41 -14.17 14.45
N SER A 407 -6.16 -14.01 13.15
CA SER A 407 -6.41 -15.05 12.16
C SER A 407 -5.47 -16.25 12.28
N GLY A 408 -5.86 -17.34 11.64
CA GLY A 408 -4.93 -18.41 11.34
C GLY A 408 -3.95 -18.02 10.22
N PRO A 409 -3.17 -19.00 9.72
CA PRO A 409 -2.08 -18.74 8.79
C PRO A 409 -2.47 -18.37 7.34
N ILE A 410 -3.66 -18.79 6.89
CA ILE A 410 -4.11 -18.64 5.50
C ILE A 410 -4.81 -17.29 5.35
N ILE A 411 -4.34 -16.47 4.40
CA ILE A 411 -4.96 -15.17 4.06
C ILE A 411 -4.99 -14.98 2.55
N ALA A 412 -6.10 -14.52 2.00
CA ALA A 412 -6.18 -14.09 0.61
C ALA A 412 -6.10 -12.57 0.47
N VAL A 413 -5.39 -12.11 -0.54
CA VAL A 413 -5.05 -10.70 -0.76
C VAL A 413 -5.23 -10.31 -2.23
N SER A 414 -5.64 -9.05 -2.48
CA SER A 414 -5.88 -8.54 -3.86
C SER A 414 -4.99 -7.36 -4.23
N GLY A 415 -4.25 -6.78 -3.29
CA GLY A 415 -3.44 -5.60 -3.51
C GLY A 415 -2.30 -5.46 -2.52
N ASP A 416 -1.53 -4.40 -2.69
CA ASP A 416 -0.36 -4.04 -1.91
C ASP A 416 -0.65 -3.93 -0.41
N ASN A 417 -1.63 -3.12 0.01
CA ASN A 417 -1.95 -2.92 1.42
C ASN A 417 -2.36 -4.23 2.09
N THR A 418 -3.10 -5.10 1.39
CA THR A 418 -3.50 -6.40 1.92
C THR A 418 -2.33 -7.38 2.03
N ILE A 419 -1.38 -7.35 1.08
CA ILE A 419 -0.13 -8.11 1.16
C ILE A 419 0.71 -7.60 2.34
N GLU A 420 0.87 -6.30 2.47
CA GLU A 420 1.64 -5.66 3.54
C GLU A 420 1.04 -5.94 4.92
N GLN A 421 -0.29 -5.95 5.06
CA GLN A 421 -0.97 -6.35 6.30
C GLN A 421 -0.79 -7.84 6.63
N ALA A 422 -0.92 -8.73 5.63
CA ALA A 422 -0.66 -10.16 5.80
C ALA A 422 0.78 -10.40 6.29
N LEU A 423 1.76 -9.84 5.60
CA LEU A 423 3.16 -9.96 5.95
C LEU A 423 3.47 -9.31 7.31
N SER A 424 2.91 -8.14 7.61
CA SER A 424 3.06 -7.47 8.91
C SER A 424 2.56 -8.32 10.08
N ASN A 425 1.59 -9.21 9.84
CA ASN A 425 1.07 -10.16 10.84
C ASN A 425 1.69 -11.57 10.75
N ASN A 426 2.82 -11.72 10.05
CA ASN A 426 3.51 -13.00 9.81
C ASN A 426 2.59 -14.06 9.16
N LYS A 427 1.83 -13.66 8.15
CA LYS A 427 0.92 -14.54 7.40
C LYS A 427 1.45 -14.79 6.00
N LEU A 428 1.04 -15.91 5.41
CA LEU A 428 1.41 -16.29 4.05
C LEU A 428 0.25 -15.91 3.10
N PRO A 429 0.48 -15.01 2.12
CA PRO A 429 -0.59 -14.47 1.28
C PRO A 429 -0.91 -15.32 0.03
N PHE A 430 -2.19 -15.59 -0.21
CA PHE A 430 -2.72 -16.10 -1.48
C PHE A 430 -3.13 -14.95 -2.39
N LEU A 431 -2.62 -14.95 -3.63
CA LEU A 431 -2.82 -13.85 -4.57
C LEU A 431 -4.09 -14.05 -5.39
N GLN A 432 -4.88 -12.98 -5.50
CA GLN A 432 -5.94 -12.91 -6.52
C GLN A 432 -5.40 -13.07 -7.95
N ASP A 433 -6.25 -13.58 -8.84
CA ASP A 433 -6.06 -13.69 -10.29
C ASP A 433 -5.53 -12.38 -10.93
N ASP A 434 -4.73 -12.53 -12.00
CA ASP A 434 -4.13 -11.45 -12.82
C ASP A 434 -3.23 -10.45 -12.08
N LYS A 435 -2.64 -10.84 -10.95
CA LYS A 435 -1.72 -9.99 -10.16
C LYS A 435 -0.25 -10.22 -10.53
N TYR A 436 0.08 -10.18 -11.83
CA TYR A 436 1.42 -10.49 -12.37
C TYR A 436 2.54 -9.66 -11.75
N GLU A 437 2.28 -8.41 -11.40
CA GLU A 437 3.25 -7.51 -10.77
C GLU A 437 3.62 -7.92 -9.35
N PHE A 438 2.75 -8.63 -8.65
CA PHE A 438 3.03 -9.18 -7.33
C PHE A 438 3.73 -10.54 -7.40
N GLU A 439 3.68 -11.23 -8.54
CA GLU A 439 4.40 -12.49 -8.76
C GLU A 439 5.92 -12.29 -8.67
N GLU A 440 6.45 -11.22 -9.28
CA GLU A 440 7.87 -10.85 -9.14
C GLU A 440 8.25 -10.55 -7.69
N GLU A 441 7.35 -9.92 -6.92
CA GLU A 441 7.58 -9.62 -5.50
C GLU A 441 7.60 -10.89 -4.65
N MET A 442 6.69 -11.83 -4.90
CA MET A 442 6.67 -13.11 -4.19
C MET A 442 7.85 -14.02 -4.55
N HIS A 443 8.33 -13.98 -5.80
CA HIS A 443 9.59 -14.63 -6.18
C HIS A 443 10.79 -14.01 -5.44
N ALA A 444 10.83 -12.69 -5.31
CA ALA A 444 11.87 -12.03 -4.51
C ALA A 444 11.78 -12.43 -3.03
N LEU A 445 10.57 -12.53 -2.49
CA LEU A 445 10.33 -12.96 -1.11
C LEU A 445 10.83 -14.40 -0.86
N PHE A 446 10.65 -15.32 -1.81
CA PHE A 446 11.25 -16.66 -1.75
C PHE A 446 12.77 -16.62 -1.64
N HIS A 447 13.44 -15.83 -2.48
CA HIS A 447 14.90 -15.73 -2.44
C HIS A 447 15.40 -15.10 -1.13
N LEU A 448 14.69 -14.09 -0.62
CA LEU A 448 15.00 -13.49 0.69
C LEU A 448 14.77 -14.48 1.83
N ALA A 449 13.73 -15.32 1.76
CA ALA A 449 13.49 -16.37 2.74
C ALA A 449 14.65 -17.37 2.80
N LEU A 450 15.18 -17.80 1.66
CA LEU A 450 16.35 -18.67 1.59
C LEU A 450 17.63 -17.99 2.11
N GLU A 451 17.80 -16.70 1.84
CA GLU A 451 18.92 -15.92 2.34
C GLU A 451 18.89 -15.75 3.87
N TYR A 452 17.69 -15.52 4.42
CA TYR A 452 17.52 -15.32 5.87
C TYR A 452 17.49 -16.62 6.66
N TRP A 453 17.19 -17.74 6.01
CA TRP A 453 17.22 -19.07 6.61
C TRP A 453 18.11 -20.02 5.79
N PRO A 454 19.44 -19.88 5.86
CA PRO A 454 20.36 -20.64 5.03
C PRO A 454 20.35 -22.15 5.33
N ASP A 455 20.07 -22.54 6.57
CA ASP A 455 20.02 -23.94 7.03
C ASP A 455 18.64 -24.60 6.77
N MET A 456 17.93 -24.17 5.72
CA MET A 456 16.63 -24.73 5.35
C MET A 456 16.76 -26.20 4.91
N SER A 457 15.97 -27.10 5.49
CA SER A 457 15.92 -28.50 5.03
C SER A 457 15.46 -28.58 3.58
N SER A 458 15.81 -29.67 2.89
CA SER A 458 15.40 -29.87 1.49
C SER A 458 13.87 -29.94 1.33
N GLU A 459 13.18 -30.53 2.30
CA GLU A 459 11.71 -30.64 2.32
C GLU A 459 11.04 -29.28 2.52
N LEU A 460 11.57 -28.47 3.44
CA LEU A 460 11.04 -27.13 3.67
C LEU A 460 11.31 -26.22 2.46
N LYS A 461 12.50 -26.31 1.87
CA LYS A 461 12.84 -25.59 0.63
C LYS A 461 11.91 -25.98 -0.53
N LEU A 462 11.55 -27.26 -0.65
CA LEU A 462 10.58 -27.73 -1.62
C LEU A 462 9.17 -27.16 -1.35
N SER A 463 8.76 -27.08 -0.08
CA SER A 463 7.48 -26.47 0.30
C SER A 463 7.45 -24.97 -0.05
N PHE A 464 8.51 -24.22 0.26
CA PHE A 464 8.65 -22.82 -0.16
C PHE A 464 8.65 -22.66 -1.68
N THR A 465 9.30 -23.59 -2.40
CA THR A 465 9.31 -23.61 -3.87
C THR A 465 7.90 -23.80 -4.42
N HIS A 466 7.17 -24.79 -3.92
CA HIS A 466 5.79 -25.05 -4.33
C HIS A 466 4.85 -23.91 -3.95
N TYR A 467 5.13 -23.15 -2.91
CA TYR A 467 4.27 -22.04 -2.53
C TYR A 467 4.52 -20.79 -3.37
N PHE A 468 5.76 -20.31 -3.40
CA PHE A 468 6.10 -19.01 -3.96
C PHE A 468 6.33 -19.02 -5.47
N LEU A 469 6.68 -20.17 -6.06
CA LEU A 469 7.04 -20.25 -7.48
C LEU A 469 5.91 -20.89 -8.30
N ASN A 470 6.08 -20.89 -9.62
CA ASN A 470 5.18 -21.54 -10.59
C ASN A 470 3.71 -21.11 -10.49
N LYS A 471 3.44 -19.89 -10.00
CA LYS A 471 2.08 -19.34 -9.87
C LYS A 471 1.17 -20.15 -8.96
N ASN A 472 1.71 -20.97 -8.06
CA ASN A 472 0.90 -21.88 -7.26
C ASN A 472 0.01 -21.14 -6.26
N MET A 473 0.48 -20.05 -5.66
CA MET A 473 -0.32 -19.22 -4.73
C MET A 473 -1.40 -18.37 -5.39
N ARG A 474 -1.51 -18.41 -6.74
CA ARG A 474 -2.54 -17.68 -7.47
C ARG A 474 -3.84 -18.47 -7.51
N LEU A 475 -4.94 -17.77 -7.27
CA LEU A 475 -6.27 -18.37 -7.21
C LEU A 475 -6.86 -18.75 -8.57
N ASP A 476 -6.22 -18.38 -9.69
CA ASP A 476 -6.60 -18.80 -11.04
C ASP A 476 -5.92 -20.08 -11.53
N ASN A 477 -5.03 -20.69 -10.73
CA ASN A 477 -4.29 -21.89 -11.10
C ASN A 477 -4.77 -23.12 -10.31
N GLU A 478 -5.79 -23.83 -10.82
CA GLU A 478 -6.32 -25.03 -10.16
C GLU A 478 -5.26 -26.14 -9.97
N GLU A 479 -4.31 -26.32 -10.90
CA GLU A 479 -3.21 -27.26 -10.75
C GLU A 479 -2.23 -26.85 -9.63
N GLY A 480 -2.04 -25.53 -9.46
CA GLY A 480 -1.23 -24.96 -8.40
C GLY A 480 -1.81 -25.18 -7.00
N ILE A 481 -3.13 -25.11 -6.87
CA ILE A 481 -3.86 -25.40 -5.61
C ILE A 481 -3.52 -26.81 -5.10
N GLU A 482 -3.51 -27.81 -5.98
CA GLU A 482 -3.15 -29.19 -5.60
C GLU A 482 -1.70 -29.32 -5.11
N GLN A 483 -0.78 -28.51 -5.65
CA GLN A 483 0.61 -28.48 -5.19
C GLN A 483 0.75 -27.80 -3.83
N ILE A 484 0.00 -26.71 -3.59
CA ILE A 484 0.00 -26.02 -2.29
C ILE A 484 -0.56 -26.89 -1.18
N VAL A 485 -1.63 -27.64 -1.43
CA VAL A 485 -2.21 -28.56 -0.42
C VAL A 485 -1.18 -29.61 0.06
N ARG A 486 -0.14 -29.88 -0.74
CA ARG A 486 0.95 -30.80 -0.38
C ARG A 486 2.14 -30.13 0.34
N THR A 487 2.11 -28.82 0.54
CA THR A 487 3.16 -28.10 1.26
C THR A 487 3.09 -28.36 2.76
N ASP A 488 4.24 -28.44 3.42
CA ASP A 488 4.32 -28.59 4.87
C ASP A 488 4.06 -27.24 5.55
N TRP A 489 2.79 -26.89 5.66
CA TRP A 489 2.33 -25.60 6.15
C TRP A 489 2.77 -25.33 7.59
N GLU A 490 2.75 -26.36 8.44
CA GLU A 490 3.16 -26.25 9.85
C GLU A 490 4.63 -25.84 9.95
N LYS A 491 5.53 -26.52 9.24
CA LYS A 491 6.96 -26.15 9.23
C LYS A 491 7.21 -24.80 8.58
N MET A 492 6.49 -24.46 7.52
CA MET A 492 6.58 -23.13 6.92
C MET A 492 6.23 -22.04 7.95
N HIS A 493 5.16 -22.24 8.72
CA HIS A 493 4.75 -21.29 9.75
C HIS A 493 5.66 -21.24 10.97
N GLU A 494 6.38 -22.31 11.29
CA GLU A 494 7.38 -22.30 12.35
C GLU A 494 8.55 -21.35 12.03
N VAL A 495 9.05 -21.37 10.79
CA VAL A 495 10.18 -20.53 10.37
C VAL A 495 9.78 -19.11 9.94
N TRP A 496 8.53 -18.93 9.50
CA TRP A 496 8.09 -17.69 8.87
C TRP A 496 8.23 -16.44 9.75
N PRO A 497 7.88 -16.45 11.05
CA PRO A 497 8.07 -15.28 11.93
C PRO A 497 9.51 -14.79 12.00
N TYR A 498 10.48 -15.70 11.97
CA TYR A 498 11.90 -15.35 11.96
C TYR A 498 12.29 -14.67 10.64
N ILE A 499 11.90 -15.26 9.50
CA ILE A 499 12.13 -14.68 8.17
C ILE A 499 11.53 -13.28 8.09
N MET A 500 10.29 -13.11 8.56
CA MET A 500 9.62 -11.82 8.60
C MET A 500 10.29 -10.82 9.55
N GLY A 501 10.89 -11.29 10.65
CA GLY A 501 11.74 -10.48 11.51
C GLY A 501 12.94 -9.90 10.76
N LYS A 502 13.62 -10.71 9.96
CA LYS A 502 14.73 -10.26 9.10
C LYS A 502 14.26 -9.35 7.97
N LEU A 503 13.13 -9.64 7.34
CA LEU A 503 12.54 -8.79 6.29
C LEU A 503 12.21 -7.39 6.82
N ARG A 504 11.63 -7.28 8.03
CA ARG A 504 11.38 -5.97 8.68
C ARG A 504 12.66 -5.17 8.94
N GLN A 505 13.77 -5.86 9.24
CA GLN A 505 15.06 -5.23 9.50
C GLN A 505 15.75 -4.75 8.23
N ASN A 506 15.61 -5.49 7.12
CA ASN A 506 16.47 -5.31 5.94
C ASN A 506 15.73 -4.81 4.68
N ASN A 507 14.41 -5.01 4.57
CA ASN A 507 13.62 -4.72 3.36
C ASN A 507 12.33 -3.97 3.71
N ASN A 508 12.47 -2.94 4.55
CA ASN A 508 11.35 -2.14 5.02
C ASN A 508 11.54 -0.67 4.64
N ILE A 509 10.56 -0.09 3.97
CA ILE A 509 10.64 1.31 3.51
C ILE A 509 10.82 2.29 4.65
N TYR A 510 10.29 1.98 5.83
CA TYR A 510 10.46 2.79 7.04
C TYR A 510 11.93 3.01 7.42
N ASN A 511 12.81 2.04 7.13
CA ASN A 511 14.25 2.16 7.41
C ASN A 511 14.93 3.19 6.50
N HIS A 512 14.29 3.57 5.39
CA HIS A 512 14.84 4.47 4.39
C HIS A 512 14.19 5.86 4.41
N LEU A 513 13.00 6.03 5.03
CA LEU A 513 12.27 7.30 5.00
C LEU A 513 13.08 8.49 5.54
N LYS A 514 13.91 8.28 6.57
CA LYS A 514 14.82 9.31 7.08
C LYS A 514 15.80 9.79 6.00
N THR A 515 16.44 8.85 5.32
CA THR A 515 17.40 9.13 4.25
C THR A 515 16.69 9.79 3.07
N ILE A 516 15.55 9.25 2.64
CA ILE A 516 14.73 9.80 1.55
C ILE A 516 14.33 11.26 1.83
N PHE A 517 13.93 11.54 3.08
CA PHE A 517 13.56 12.88 3.53
C PHE A 517 14.75 13.84 3.42
N TYR A 518 15.88 13.52 4.05
CA TYR A 518 17.03 14.42 4.09
C TYR A 518 17.77 14.54 2.75
N GLU A 519 17.76 13.51 1.88
CA GLU A 519 18.27 13.60 0.50
C GLU A 519 17.51 14.66 -0.31
N ALA A 520 16.19 14.70 -0.19
CA ALA A 520 15.36 15.69 -0.86
C ALA A 520 15.65 17.11 -0.35
N LEU A 521 15.75 17.28 0.98
CA LEU A 521 16.09 18.57 1.59
C LEU A 521 17.51 19.04 1.22
N LEU A 522 18.46 18.11 1.07
CA LEU A 522 19.83 18.45 0.68
C LEU A 522 19.87 19.06 -0.72
N HIS A 523 19.16 18.47 -1.68
CA HIS A 523 19.01 19.05 -3.03
C HIS A 523 18.30 20.40 -2.98
N ALA A 524 17.24 20.54 -2.17
CA ALA A 524 16.54 21.81 -2.00
C ALA A 524 17.44 22.92 -1.42
N SER A 525 18.27 22.57 -0.42
CA SER A 525 19.21 23.50 0.20
C SER A 525 20.32 23.92 -0.77
N ALA A 526 20.81 23.00 -1.62
CA ALA A 526 21.79 23.31 -2.66
C ALA A 526 21.22 24.22 -3.74
N GLU A 527 19.97 24.02 -4.16
CA GLU A 527 19.31 24.91 -5.13
C GLU A 527 19.17 26.34 -4.59
N LYS A 528 18.82 26.48 -3.30
CA LYS A 528 18.63 27.78 -2.62
C LYS A 528 19.91 28.42 -2.08
N GLY A 529 21.01 27.65 -1.97
CA GLY A 529 22.22 28.09 -1.27
C GLY A 529 22.03 28.22 0.25
N ASP A 530 21.11 27.44 0.83
CA ASP A 530 20.71 27.55 2.23
C ASP A 530 21.67 26.77 3.16
N VAL A 531 22.66 27.49 3.68
CA VAL A 531 23.65 26.98 4.65
C VAL A 531 23.02 26.58 5.98
N THR A 532 21.91 27.21 6.37
CA THR A 532 21.24 26.91 7.64
C THR A 532 20.55 25.56 7.54
N LEU A 533 19.81 25.34 6.46
CA LEU A 533 19.18 24.05 6.18
C LEU A 533 20.22 22.93 6.02
N LEU A 534 21.35 23.20 5.34
CA LEU A 534 22.47 22.25 5.23
C LEU A 534 22.98 21.79 6.61
N ASN A 535 23.18 22.74 7.53
CA ASN A 535 23.62 22.44 8.89
C ASN A 535 22.57 21.66 9.69
N THR A 536 21.29 21.98 9.54
CA THR A 536 20.18 21.21 10.12
C THR A 536 20.17 19.77 9.58
N ILE A 537 20.38 19.59 8.28
CA ILE A 537 20.46 18.26 7.64
C ILE A 537 21.65 17.49 8.23
N TYR A 538 22.85 18.07 8.26
CA TYR A 538 24.05 17.41 8.80
C TYR A 538 23.88 17.01 10.26
N SER A 539 23.27 17.88 11.08
CA SER A 539 23.02 17.61 12.50
C SER A 539 22.10 16.41 12.71
N ASN A 540 21.13 16.20 11.82
CA ASN A 540 20.16 15.11 11.93
C ASN A 540 20.57 13.84 11.16
N ALA A 541 21.37 13.98 10.09
CA ALA A 541 21.78 12.92 9.19
C ALA A 541 23.23 13.14 8.68
N PRO A 542 24.26 13.00 9.55
CA PRO A 542 25.65 13.30 9.19
C PRO A 542 26.24 12.31 8.18
N GLU A 543 25.64 11.13 8.04
CA GLU A 543 26.05 10.08 7.11
C GLU A 543 25.27 10.10 5.78
N ILE A 544 24.47 11.14 5.54
CA ILE A 544 23.69 11.27 4.30
C ILE A 544 24.60 11.25 3.06
N ASP A 545 24.17 10.56 2.01
CA ASP A 545 24.90 10.46 0.74
C ASP A 545 24.75 11.76 -0.05
N VAL A 546 25.80 12.58 -0.09
CA VAL A 546 25.80 13.85 -0.83
C VAL A 546 26.10 13.67 -2.32
N THR A 547 26.45 12.45 -2.74
CA THR A 547 26.82 12.13 -4.13
C THR A 547 25.62 11.67 -4.94
N LEU A 548 24.49 11.37 -4.30
CA LEU A 548 23.31 10.89 -4.98
C LEU A 548 22.69 11.99 -5.88
N PRO A 549 22.58 11.76 -7.20
CA PRO A 549 22.10 12.79 -8.11
C PRO A 549 20.57 12.90 -8.10
N ASN A 550 20.06 14.03 -8.61
CA ASN A 550 18.67 14.13 -9.02
C ASN A 550 18.44 13.40 -10.36
N LYS A 551 17.18 13.39 -10.82
CA LYS A 551 16.76 12.73 -12.06
C LYS A 551 17.43 13.28 -13.32
N MET A 552 18.02 14.48 -13.24
CA MET A 552 18.83 15.09 -14.30
C MET A 552 20.32 14.71 -14.21
N GLY A 553 20.70 13.82 -13.30
CA GLY A 553 22.09 13.39 -13.12
C GLY A 553 22.96 14.39 -12.35
N LYS A 554 22.37 15.43 -11.74
CA LYS A 554 23.12 16.47 -11.02
C LYS A 554 23.19 16.18 -9.54
N THR A 555 24.39 16.22 -8.96
CA THR A 555 24.64 16.13 -7.52
C THR A 555 24.45 17.49 -6.84
N VAL A 556 24.36 17.49 -5.50
CA VAL A 556 24.19 18.71 -4.70
C VAL A 556 25.36 19.69 -4.89
N LEU A 557 26.58 19.18 -5.04
CA LEU A 557 27.77 19.99 -5.31
C LEU A 557 27.69 20.65 -6.70
N GLN A 558 27.27 19.90 -7.72
CA GLN A 558 27.10 20.43 -9.07
C GLN A 558 26.02 21.52 -9.10
N ILE A 559 24.88 21.28 -8.45
CA ILE A 559 23.78 22.26 -8.33
C ILE A 559 24.29 23.55 -7.68
N ALA A 560 24.92 23.45 -6.51
CA ALA A 560 25.40 24.63 -5.77
C ALA A 560 26.44 25.44 -6.57
N ARG A 561 27.32 24.75 -7.33
CA ARG A 561 28.30 25.40 -8.21
C ARG A 561 27.63 26.09 -9.41
N MET A 562 26.67 25.43 -10.06
CA MET A 562 25.92 26.00 -11.19
C MET A 562 25.18 27.28 -10.79
N ASN A 563 24.67 27.34 -9.56
CA ASN A 563 23.96 28.49 -9.02
C ASN A 563 24.87 29.51 -8.30
N ASN A 564 26.19 29.30 -8.32
CA ASN A 564 27.21 30.17 -7.70
C ASN A 564 27.04 30.38 -6.18
N HIS A 565 26.59 29.35 -5.46
CA HIS A 565 26.41 29.39 -4.00
C HIS A 565 27.72 29.08 -3.26
N ILE A 566 28.69 30.00 -3.35
CA ILE A 566 30.08 29.79 -2.85
C ILE A 566 30.10 29.41 -1.37
N ALA A 567 29.35 30.11 -0.51
CA ALA A 567 29.29 29.82 0.92
C ALA A 567 28.74 28.42 1.21
N TYR A 568 27.72 27.99 0.46
CA TYR A 568 27.17 26.64 0.56
C TYR A 568 28.19 25.58 0.14
N VAL A 569 28.93 25.80 -0.97
CA VAL A 569 29.96 24.85 -1.45
C VAL A 569 31.10 24.71 -0.42
N GLN A 570 31.51 25.81 0.20
CA GLN A 570 32.51 25.80 1.27
C GLN A 570 32.02 24.99 2.48
N GLU A 571 30.81 25.29 2.95
CA GLU A 571 30.22 24.58 4.08
C GLU A 571 30.04 23.08 3.80
N LEU A 572 29.49 22.73 2.63
CA LEU A 572 29.33 21.34 2.20
C LEU A 572 30.66 20.59 2.22
N SER A 573 31.75 21.26 1.83
CA SER A 573 33.10 20.70 1.81
C SER A 573 33.69 20.50 3.22
N ILE A 574 33.30 21.34 4.17
CA ILE A 574 33.68 21.23 5.59
C ILE A 574 32.91 20.09 6.26
N LEU A 575 31.60 19.98 5.99
CA LEU A 575 30.74 18.99 6.64
C LEU A 575 30.90 17.58 6.06
N PHE A 576 31.16 17.45 4.75
CA PHE A 576 31.25 16.18 4.03
C PHE A 576 32.58 15.95 3.28
N PRO A 577 33.75 16.15 3.91
CA PRO A 577 35.04 16.15 3.20
C PRO A 577 35.35 14.80 2.53
N ARG A 578 35.03 13.69 3.19
CA ARG A 578 35.36 12.34 2.68
C ARG A 578 34.61 11.96 1.41
N GLN A 579 33.35 12.39 1.29
CA GLN A 579 32.50 12.03 0.14
C GLN A 579 32.83 12.86 -1.11
N LEU A 580 33.44 14.04 -0.93
CA LEU A 580 33.74 14.97 -2.03
C LEU A 580 35.17 14.84 -2.57
N ILE A 581 36.06 14.15 -1.87
CA ILE A 581 37.47 13.95 -2.28
C ILE A 581 37.64 12.72 -3.20
N GLY A 582 36.67 11.78 -3.21
CA GLY A 582 36.75 10.53 -3.98
C GLY A 582 36.05 10.51 -5.36
N GLY A 583 35.51 11.64 -5.83
CA GLY A 583 34.76 11.70 -7.08
C GLY A 583 35.60 12.20 -8.25
N GLU A 584 36.26 11.30 -8.98
CA GLU A 584 36.68 11.61 -10.34
C GLU A 584 35.45 11.94 -11.20
N ILE A 585 35.57 13.02 -11.97
CA ILE A 585 34.54 13.57 -12.84
C ILE A 585 34.16 12.50 -13.89
N PRO A 586 32.90 12.00 -13.94
CA PRO A 586 32.50 11.14 -15.05
C PRO A 586 32.51 11.98 -16.32
N HIS A 587 33.28 11.52 -17.31
CA HIS A 587 33.26 12.04 -18.67
C HIS A 587 31.83 11.95 -19.20
N VAL A 588 31.23 13.09 -19.57
CA VAL A 588 29.95 13.12 -20.29
C VAL A 588 30.19 12.54 -21.69
N PRO A 589 29.54 11.44 -22.12
CA PRO A 589 29.51 11.06 -23.52
C PRO A 589 28.48 11.92 -24.23
N ASN A 590 28.87 12.55 -25.33
CA ASN A 590 27.97 13.27 -26.22
C ASN A 590 26.89 12.32 -26.76
N GLU A 591 25.65 12.79 -26.78
CA GLU A 591 24.54 12.19 -27.51
C GLU A 591 24.80 12.30 -29.02
N GLU A 592 24.78 11.16 -29.73
CA GLU A 592 24.15 10.92 -31.04
C GLU A 592 24.74 9.66 -31.69
N SER A 593 23.97 8.56 -31.70
CA SER A 593 23.65 7.80 -32.92
C SER A 593 22.82 6.56 -32.56
N ASP A 594 21.53 6.59 -32.91
CA ASP A 594 20.73 5.39 -33.10
C ASP A 594 21.35 4.50 -34.19
N ALA A 595 21.53 3.21 -33.89
CA ALA A 595 21.54 2.15 -34.90
C ALA A 595 21.22 0.77 -34.27
N MET A 596 20.06 0.26 -34.66
CA MET A 596 19.65 -1.15 -34.78
C MET A 596 20.39 -2.25 -33.99
N GLY A 597 19.61 -2.93 -33.15
CA GLY A 597 19.50 -4.40 -33.12
C GLY A 597 20.74 -5.20 -32.73
N GLN A 598 20.73 -5.79 -31.53
CA GLN A 598 20.82 -7.24 -31.35
C GLN A 598 20.70 -7.58 -29.85
N THR A 599 19.81 -8.53 -29.58
CA THR A 599 19.71 -9.30 -28.35
C THR A 599 21.07 -9.88 -27.96
N ASN A 600 21.57 -9.58 -26.76
CA ASN A 600 22.56 -10.45 -26.12
C ASN A 600 22.35 -10.53 -24.61
N SER A 601 22.26 -11.79 -24.19
CA SER A 601 22.13 -12.35 -22.86
C SER A 601 23.23 -11.93 -21.90
N PHE A 602 22.85 -11.53 -20.68
CA PHE A 602 23.75 -11.58 -19.52
C PHE A 602 23.02 -12.27 -18.36
N PHE A 603 23.05 -13.59 -18.39
CA PHE A 603 22.94 -14.46 -17.21
C PHE A 603 24.11 -15.44 -17.27
N GLN A 604 25.03 -15.35 -16.30
CA GLN A 604 25.76 -16.50 -15.82
C GLN A 604 25.91 -16.35 -14.30
N PRO A 605 25.25 -17.21 -13.51
CA PRO A 605 25.78 -17.63 -12.22
C PRO A 605 26.82 -18.73 -12.48
N ALA A 606 28.01 -18.57 -11.91
CA ALA A 606 29.04 -19.59 -11.90
C ALA A 606 28.64 -20.72 -10.95
N LEU A 607 28.13 -21.83 -11.48
CA LEU A 607 28.20 -23.16 -10.87
C LEU A 607 28.40 -24.19 -11.99
N SER A 608 29.53 -24.89 -11.91
CA SER A 608 30.02 -25.88 -12.88
C SER A 608 29.17 -27.16 -12.86
N PRO A 609 28.82 -27.74 -14.04
CA PRO A 609 28.16 -29.03 -14.12
C PRO A 609 29.19 -30.15 -14.33
N SER A 610 29.36 -31.02 -13.35
CA SER A 610 29.93 -32.34 -13.57
C SER A 610 29.56 -33.30 -12.45
N LEU A 611 28.54 -34.12 -12.67
CA LEU A 611 28.43 -35.54 -12.26
C LEU A 611 26.99 -35.99 -12.48
N LEU A 612 26.84 -37.19 -13.04
CA LEU A 612 25.60 -37.95 -13.30
C LEU A 612 24.93 -37.72 -14.65
N ALA A 613 25.50 -38.33 -15.70
CA ALA A 613 24.72 -38.97 -16.76
C ALA A 613 25.63 -39.91 -17.60
N VAL A 614 26.02 -41.07 -17.07
CA VAL A 614 26.30 -42.27 -17.88
C VAL A 614 26.09 -43.49 -16.97
N GLU A 615 24.92 -44.13 -17.08
CA GLU A 615 24.78 -45.60 -17.21
C GLU A 615 23.30 -45.96 -17.33
N GLU A 616 23.02 -46.97 -18.16
CA GLU A 616 21.72 -47.55 -18.52
C GLU A 616 20.91 -46.73 -19.57
N ALA A 617 20.53 -47.24 -20.74
CA ALA A 617 20.44 -48.60 -21.21
C ALA A 617 20.52 -48.66 -22.74
N LYS A 618 21.37 -49.54 -23.26
CA LYS A 618 21.17 -50.23 -24.54
C LYS A 618 21.68 -51.67 -24.38
N GLN A 619 20.75 -52.60 -24.55
CA GLN A 619 20.89 -54.03 -24.90
C GLN A 619 20.28 -54.96 -23.85
N SER A 620 19.04 -55.41 -24.10
CA SER A 620 18.80 -56.80 -24.51
C SER A 620 17.29 -57.07 -24.68
N GLN A 621 16.82 -56.94 -25.93
CA GLN A 621 15.92 -57.95 -26.46
C GLN A 621 16.78 -59.19 -26.73
N ILE A 622 16.39 -60.35 -26.19
CA ILE A 622 16.45 -61.73 -26.74
C ILE A 622 15.89 -62.67 -25.64
N GLY A 623 15.17 -63.71 -26.08
CA GLY A 623 14.30 -64.64 -25.32
C GLY A 623 14.89 -65.25 -24.03
N ILE A 624 14.07 -65.81 -23.14
CA ILE A 624 12.92 -66.71 -23.30
C ILE A 624 11.86 -66.40 -22.24
#